data_AF-A0A3P1UL75-F1
#
_entry.id   AF-A0A3P1UL75-F1
#
_cell.length_a   1.000
_cell.length_b   1.000
_cell.length_c   1.000
_cell.angle_alpha   90.00
_cell.angle_beta   90.00
_cell.angle_gamma   90.00
#
_symmetry.space_group_name_H-M   'P 1'
#
loop_
_entity.id
_entity.type
_entity.pdbx_description
1 polymer ?
#
loop_
_entity_poly.entity_id
_entity_poly.type
_entity_poly.pdbx_seq_one_letter_code
_entity_poly.pdbx_strand_id
1 'polypeptide(L)'
;MTDTLATGADTLARARQVVSAHRAQQRAIAQRVQAAATDSQPGWKGQGAAAVAQVVAQWMQDSRRIDQALGVLEDGLGSTDKSYQATEEETAAAAQSIGSSTGGYHGLPS
;
A
#
# COMPACT_ATOMS: atom_id res chain seq x y z
N MET A 1 5.01 25.80 0.91
CA MET A 1 5.05 24.65 1.85
C MET A 1 3.89 23.71 1.59
N THR A 2 2.67 24.21 1.41
CA THR A 2 1.47 23.43 0.98
C THR A 2 1.67 22.63 -0.31
N ASP A 3 2.31 23.18 -1.34
CA ASP A 3 2.56 22.43 -2.60
C ASP A 3 3.42 21.18 -2.42
N THR A 4 4.37 21.20 -1.48
CA THR A 4 5.30 20.08 -1.25
C THR A 4 4.61 18.92 -0.52
N LEU A 5 3.64 19.22 0.36
CA LEU A 5 2.87 18.21 1.09
C LEU A 5 1.76 17.59 0.23
N ALA A 6 1.03 18.40 -0.55
CA ALA A 6 0.03 17.90 -1.51
C ALA A 6 0.67 16.98 -2.57
N THR A 7 1.83 17.37 -3.10
CA THR A 7 2.64 16.50 -3.98
C THR A 7 3.06 15.20 -3.28
N GLY A 8 3.31 15.24 -1.97
CA GLY A 8 3.64 14.08 -1.15
C GLY A 8 2.46 13.11 -0.97
N ALA A 9 1.26 13.62 -0.63
CA ALA A 9 0.05 12.84 -0.49
C ALA A 9 -0.35 12.13 -1.81
N ASP A 10 -0.31 12.84 -2.94
CA ASP A 10 -0.57 12.25 -4.26
C ASP A 10 0.44 11.15 -4.60
N THR A 11 1.71 11.34 -4.24
CA THR A 11 2.77 10.35 -4.44
C THR A 11 2.51 9.09 -3.60
N LEU A 12 2.09 9.24 -2.33
CA LEU A 12 1.76 8.13 -1.44
C LEU A 12 0.52 7.36 -1.91
N ALA A 13 -0.53 8.07 -2.33
CA ALA A 13 -1.73 7.46 -2.89
C ALA A 13 -1.41 6.63 -4.14
N ARG A 14 -0.58 7.17 -5.03
CA ARG A 14 -0.14 6.45 -6.24
C ARG A 14 0.73 5.24 -5.92
N ALA A 15 1.66 5.37 -4.96
CA ALA A 15 2.47 4.25 -4.50
C ALA A 15 1.58 3.13 -3.94
N ARG A 16 0.57 3.47 -3.14
CA ARG A 16 -0.39 2.51 -2.59
C ARG A 16 -1.15 1.78 -3.69
N GLN A 17 -1.62 2.51 -4.71
CA GLN A 17 -2.32 1.91 -5.85
C GLN A 17 -1.42 0.95 -6.63
N VAL A 18 -0.15 1.30 -6.86
CA VAL A 18 0.83 0.43 -7.53
C VAL A 18 1.07 -0.85 -6.71
N VAL A 19 1.25 -0.73 -5.39
CA VAL A 19 1.42 -1.89 -4.51
C VAL A 19 0.20 -2.80 -4.56
N SER A 20 -1.00 -2.24 -4.46
CA SER A 20 -2.26 -2.99 -4.55
C SER A 20 -2.41 -3.72 -5.89
N ALA A 21 -2.10 -3.05 -7.01
CA ALA A 21 -2.11 -3.67 -8.33
C ALA A 21 -1.09 -4.81 -8.43
N HIS A 22 0.12 -4.63 -7.88
CA HIS A 22 1.14 -5.67 -7.87
C HIS A 22 0.71 -6.88 -7.03
N ARG A 23 0.06 -6.67 -5.87
CA ARG A 23 -0.52 -7.75 -5.06
C ARG A 23 -1.56 -8.55 -5.83
N ALA A 24 -2.47 -7.87 -6.54
CA ALA A 24 -3.48 -8.52 -7.36
C ALA A 24 -2.83 -9.36 -8.48
N GLN A 25 -1.80 -8.83 -9.14
CA GLN A 25 -1.04 -9.56 -10.16
C GLN A 25 -0.33 -10.79 -9.58
N GLN A 26 0.34 -10.67 -8.44
CA GLN A 26 1.01 -11.79 -7.76
C GLN A 26 0.02 -12.91 -7.40
N ARG A 27 -1.16 -12.56 -6.86
CA ARG A 27 -2.22 -13.52 -6.57
C ARG A 27 -2.71 -14.24 -7.82
N ALA A 28 -2.87 -13.52 -8.93
CA ALA A 28 -3.27 -14.11 -10.20
C ALA A 28 -2.21 -15.08 -10.76
N ILE A 29 -0.92 -14.73 -10.66
CA ILE A 29 0.18 -15.60 -11.07
C ILE A 29 0.22 -16.87 -10.21
N ALA A 30 0.12 -16.72 -8.89
CA ALA A 30 0.03 -17.84 -7.95
C ALA A 30 -1.08 -18.83 -8.34
N GLN A 31 -2.29 -18.32 -8.59
CA GLN A 31 -3.43 -19.13 -9.02
C GLN A 31 -3.17 -19.84 -10.35
N ARG A 32 -2.56 -19.17 -11.33
CA ARG A 32 -2.23 -19.77 -12.63
C ARG A 32 -1.20 -20.89 -12.50
N VAL A 33 -0.18 -20.73 -11.66
CA VAL A 33 0.81 -21.79 -11.41
C VAL A 33 0.15 -22.99 -10.75
N GLN A 34 -0.72 -22.76 -9.76
CA GLN A 34 -1.47 -23.84 -9.12
C GLN A 34 -2.36 -24.59 -10.13
N ALA A 35 -3.08 -23.87 -10.98
CA ALA A 35 -3.93 -24.47 -12.01
C ALA A 35 -3.11 -25.29 -13.02
N ALA A 36 -2.03 -24.72 -13.56
CA ALA A 36 -1.16 -25.41 -14.52
C ALA A 36 -0.54 -26.69 -13.92
N ALA A 37 -0.18 -26.67 -12.63
CA ALA A 37 0.30 -27.85 -11.94
C ALA A 37 -0.77 -28.93 -11.78
N THR A 38 -2.00 -28.54 -11.43
CA THR A 38 -3.14 -29.47 -11.34
C THR A 38 -3.45 -30.09 -12.69
N ASP A 39 -3.48 -29.29 -13.76
CA ASP A 39 -3.76 -29.76 -15.12
C ASP A 39 -2.67 -30.72 -15.64
N SER A 40 -1.42 -30.50 -15.23
CA SER A 40 -0.27 -31.36 -15.61
C SER A 40 -0.14 -32.61 -14.74
N GLN A 41 -0.76 -32.63 -13.56
CA GLN A 41 -0.60 -33.67 -12.54
C GLN A 41 -0.87 -35.10 -13.05
N PRO A 42 -1.87 -35.37 -13.92
CA PRO A 42 -2.09 -36.71 -14.47
C PRO A 42 -0.92 -37.27 -15.29
N GLY A 43 -0.07 -36.38 -15.84
CA GLY A 43 1.10 -36.76 -16.64
C GLY A 43 2.31 -37.16 -15.80
N TRP A 44 2.32 -36.88 -14.49
CA TRP A 44 3.43 -37.20 -13.60
C TRP A 44 3.14 -38.46 -12.80
N LYS A 45 4.12 -39.38 -12.74
CA LYS A 45 4.02 -40.61 -11.96
C LYS A 45 5.22 -40.75 -11.02
N GLY A 46 5.01 -41.46 -9.92
CA GLY A 46 6.06 -41.76 -8.94
C GLY A 46 6.70 -40.51 -8.35
N GLN A 47 8.03 -40.50 -8.26
CA GLN A 47 8.81 -39.42 -7.64
C GLN A 47 8.61 -38.05 -8.32
N GLY A 48 8.32 -38.01 -9.63
CA GLY A 48 8.05 -36.76 -10.34
C GLY A 48 6.80 -36.04 -9.85
N ALA A 49 5.72 -36.79 -9.57
CA ALA A 49 4.48 -36.21 -9.03
C ALA A 49 4.71 -35.61 -7.63
N ALA A 50 5.47 -36.30 -6.78
CA ALA A 50 5.82 -35.81 -5.45
C ALA A 50 6.70 -34.56 -5.51
N ALA A 51 7.70 -34.54 -6.39
CA ALA A 51 8.59 -33.39 -6.57
C ALA A 51 7.81 -32.14 -6.99
N VAL A 52 6.89 -32.25 -7.95
CA VAL A 52 6.15 -31.06 -8.35
C VAL A 52 5.13 -30.63 -7.32
N ALA A 53 4.45 -31.56 -6.63
CA ALA A 53 3.58 -31.22 -5.51
C ALA A 53 4.34 -30.39 -4.45
N GLN A 54 5.59 -30.77 -4.15
CA GLN A 54 6.44 -30.02 -3.22
C GLN A 54 6.82 -28.63 -3.74
N VAL A 55 7.23 -28.51 -5.01
CA VAL A 55 7.58 -27.22 -5.62
C VAL A 55 6.37 -26.28 -5.64
N VAL A 56 5.19 -26.78 -5.98
CA VAL A 56 3.94 -26.00 -6.02
C VAL A 56 3.54 -25.53 -4.63
N ALA A 57 3.64 -26.41 -3.62
CA ALA A 57 3.38 -26.03 -2.23
C ALA A 57 4.34 -24.93 -1.75
N GLN A 58 5.64 -25.06 -2.06
CA GLN A 58 6.65 -24.06 -1.73
C GLN A 58 6.36 -22.72 -2.44
N TRP A 59 6.08 -22.75 -3.74
CA TRP A 59 5.71 -21.57 -4.52
C TRP A 59 4.46 -20.86 -3.94
N MET A 60 3.45 -21.61 -3.50
CA MET A 60 2.26 -21.06 -2.84
C MET A 60 2.57 -20.44 -1.48
N GLN A 61 3.50 -21.01 -0.73
CA GLN A 61 3.95 -20.43 0.53
C GLN A 61 4.69 -19.11 0.29
N ASP A 62 5.61 -19.07 -0.67
CA ASP A 62 6.40 -17.87 -0.96
C ASP A 62 5.53 -16.77 -1.58
N SER A 63 4.57 -17.13 -2.44
CA SER A 63 3.58 -16.18 -2.97
C SER A 63 2.77 -15.51 -1.86
N ARG A 64 2.38 -16.27 -0.82
CA ARG A 64 1.66 -15.72 0.35
C ARG A 64 2.54 -14.79 1.18
N ARG A 65 3.83 -15.09 1.35
CA ARG A 65 4.79 -14.22 2.05
C ARG A 65 4.96 -12.89 1.31
N ILE A 66 5.05 -12.92 -0.02
CA ILE A 66 5.12 -11.70 -0.84
C ILE A 66 3.85 -10.87 -0.67
N ASP A 67 2.66 -11.50 -0.75
CA ASP A 67 1.40 -10.79 -0.57
C ASP A 67 1.26 -10.15 0.82
N GLN A 68 1.76 -10.82 1.87
CA GLN A 68 1.81 -10.28 3.22
C GLN A 68 2.75 -9.07 3.32
N ALA A 69 3.97 -9.18 2.80
CA ALA A 69 4.94 -8.08 2.82
C ALA A 69 4.43 -6.84 2.06
N LEU A 70 3.80 -7.05 0.90
CA LEU A 70 3.17 -5.98 0.14
C LEU A 70 1.96 -5.41 0.86
N GLY A 71 1.21 -6.22 1.61
CA GLY A 71 0.11 -5.74 2.46
C GLY A 71 0.60 -4.82 3.57
N VAL A 72 1.67 -5.19 4.28
CA VAL A 72 2.31 -4.33 5.29
C VAL A 72 2.79 -3.01 4.68
N LEU A 73 3.38 -3.06 3.48
CA LEU A 73 3.79 -1.85 2.76
C LEU A 73 2.59 -0.96 2.41
N GLU A 74 1.50 -1.55 1.91
CA GLU A 74 0.28 -0.82 1.56
C GLU A 74 -0.33 -0.11 2.79
N ASP A 75 -0.38 -0.82 3.93
CA ASP A 75 -0.88 -0.28 5.19
C ASP A 75 0.02 0.83 5.73
N GLY A 76 1.35 0.66 5.62
CA GLY A 76 2.34 1.67 5.98
C GLY A 76 2.15 2.95 5.16
N LEU A 77 2.01 2.85 3.84
CA LEU A 77 1.76 3.99 2.96
C LEU A 77 0.44 4.70 3.32
N GLY A 78 -0.63 3.94 3.60
CA GLY A 78 -1.91 4.49 4.03
C GLY A 78 -1.85 5.18 5.40
N SER A 79 -1.04 4.67 6.32
CA SER A 79 -0.81 5.31 7.63
C SER A 79 -0.05 6.62 7.47
N THR A 80 1.00 6.63 6.64
CA THR A 80 1.77 7.84 6.35
C THR A 80 0.90 8.93 5.72
N ASP A 81 0.07 8.59 4.74
CA ASP A 81 -0.86 9.54 4.10
C ASP A 81 -1.81 10.20 5.12
N LYS A 82 -2.39 9.42 6.02
CA LYS A 82 -3.25 9.95 7.10
C LYS A 82 -2.51 10.90 8.04
N SER A 83 -1.27 10.58 8.40
CA SER A 83 -0.45 11.46 9.25
C SER A 83 -0.12 12.79 8.55
N TYR A 84 0.10 12.78 7.24
CA TYR A 84 0.28 14.00 6.45
C TYR A 84 -1.00 14.86 6.48
N GLN A 85 -2.16 14.26 6.22
CA GLN A 85 -3.45 14.96 6.26
C GLN A 85 -3.75 15.57 7.64
N ALA A 86 -3.53 14.82 8.72
CA ALA A 86 -3.72 15.31 10.08
C ALA A 86 -2.81 16.52 10.39
N THR A 87 -1.56 16.49 9.90
CA THR A 87 -0.61 17.61 10.07
C THR A 87 -1.08 18.85 9.30
N GLU A 88 -1.68 18.68 8.11
CA GLU A 88 -2.25 19.78 7.34
C GLU A 88 -3.46 20.42 8.06
N GLU A 89 -4.36 19.61 8.58
CA GLU A 89 -5.52 20.09 9.34
C GLU A 89 -5.09 20.90 10.57
N GLU A 90 -4.12 20.40 11.33
CA GLU A 90 -3.57 21.09 12.50
C GLU A 90 -2.89 22.41 12.12
N THR A 91 -2.08 22.40 11.05
CA THR A 91 -1.38 23.61 10.56
C THR A 91 -2.38 24.66 10.04
N ALA A 92 -3.42 24.23 9.32
CA ALA A 92 -4.46 25.12 8.81
C ALA A 92 -5.27 25.74 9.96
N ALA A 93 -5.64 24.96 10.98
CA ALA A 93 -6.33 25.45 12.16
C ALA A 93 -5.47 26.46 12.96
N ALA A 94 -4.17 26.18 13.12
CA ALA A 94 -3.23 27.09 13.76
C ALA A 94 -3.04 28.40 12.96
N ALA A 95 -2.95 28.33 11.64
CA ALA A 95 -2.86 29.51 10.79
C ALA A 95 -4.12 30.38 10.87
N GLN A 96 -5.31 29.76 10.92
CA GLN A 96 -6.59 30.46 11.11
C GLN A 96 -6.68 31.15 12.47
N SER A 97 -6.19 30.52 13.54
CA SER A 97 -6.19 31.11 14.89
C SER A 97 -5.21 32.30 15.01
N ILE A 98 -4.05 32.22 14.34
CA ILE A 98 -3.10 33.34 14.27
C ILE A 98 -3.66 34.48 13.40
N GLY A 99 -4.26 34.17 12.24
CA GLY A 99 -4.88 35.17 11.36
C GLY A 99 -6.03 35.92 12.03
N SER A 100 -6.87 35.20 12.79
CA SER A 100 -7.97 35.81 13.55
C SER A 100 -7.50 36.63 14.76
N SER A 101 -6.42 36.23 15.44
CA SER A 101 -5.83 37.02 16.52
C SER A 101 -5.13 38.29 16.01
N THR A 102 -4.47 38.23 14.84
CA THR A 102 -3.75 39.39 14.26
C THR A 102 -4.71 40.44 13.69
N GLY A 103 -5.88 40.03 13.16
CA GLY A 103 -6.92 40.95 12.69
C GLY A 103 -7.65 41.74 13.80
N GLY A 104 -7.58 41.28 15.06
CA GLY A 104 -8.23 41.92 16.20
C GLY A 104 -7.50 43.15 16.76
N TYR A 105 -6.22 43.36 16.41
CA TYR A 105 -5.43 44.48 16.95
C TYR A 105 -5.51 45.78 16.13
N HIS A 106 -6.21 45.80 15.00
CA HIS A 106 -6.37 47.02 14.17
C HIS A 106 -7.50 47.97 14.65
N GLY A 107 -8.04 47.76 15.86
CA GLY A 107 -9.16 48.53 16.41
C GLY A 107 -8.91 49.17 17.79
N LEU A 108 -7.67 49.26 18.26
CA LEU A 108 -7.36 49.99 19.50
C LEU A 108 -7.18 51.49 19.18
N PRO A 109 -8.04 52.39 19.70
CA PRO A 109 -7.83 53.83 19.55
C PRO A 109 -6.56 54.27 20.29
N SER A 110 -5.76 55.10 19.62
CA SER A 110 -4.57 55.80 20.14
C SER A 110 -4.90 56.79 21.24
#